data_AF-A0A5C0SCL5-F1
#
_entry.id   AF-A0A5C0SCL5-F1
#
_cell.length_a   1.000
_cell.length_b   1.000
_cell.length_c   1.000
_cell.angle_alpha   90.00
_cell.angle_beta   90.00
_cell.angle_gamma   90.00
#
_symmetry.space_group_name_H-M   'P 1'
#
loop_
_entity.id
_entity.type
_entity.pdbx_description
1 polymer ?
#
loop_
_entity_poly.entity_id
_entity_poly.type
_entity_poly.pdbx_seq_one_letter_code
_entity_poly.pdbx_strand_id
1 'polypeptide(L)'
;MDWLKELLGEELYGQVKDKLGDTKIMKDDGNFIPKSRFDQVNEQKKELQKQVDELKDISTKYEALQNDITKWKDQAEQVPALKKKMEEWESQSIDLQTKLSEANKQIEGFAAKEQEYQTKLRDTQINSAIEKELMKHSVKYPDLILGKFDREKIEIAEDGTVKGIDEQLNQIKENYKELFGEIKMTGGSPNPGGGNPTPKADPSKMSDAEWLKMRMSEQK
;
A
#
# COMPACT_ATOMS: atom_id res chain seq x y z
N MET A 1 -97.54 27.24 32.01
CA MET A 1 -98.11 28.35 31.22
C MET A 1 -98.71 29.44 32.12
N ASP A 2 -98.68 29.25 33.45
CA ASP A 2 -99.29 30.15 34.42
C ASP A 2 -98.65 31.55 34.42
N TRP A 3 -97.35 31.65 34.15
CA TRP A 3 -96.65 32.93 33.96
C TRP A 3 -97.22 33.77 32.80
N LEU A 4 -97.68 33.12 31.73
CA LEU A 4 -98.24 33.80 30.56
C LEU A 4 -99.66 34.30 30.84
N LYS A 5 -100.42 33.53 31.63
CA LYS A 5 -101.74 33.91 32.12
C LYS A 5 -101.67 35.09 33.11
N GLU A 6 -100.63 35.09 33.96
CA GLU A 6 -100.36 36.18 34.92
C GLU A 6 -99.93 37.48 34.23
N LEU A 7 -99.12 37.40 33.16
CA LEU A 7 -98.66 38.59 32.41
C LEU A 7 -99.77 39.23 31.54
N LEU A 8 -100.62 38.41 30.92
CA LEU A 8 -101.62 38.86 29.94
C LEU A 8 -103.02 39.08 30.56
N GLY A 9 -103.30 38.53 31.74
CA GLY A 9 -104.66 38.49 32.30
C GLY A 9 -105.56 37.42 31.66
N GLU A 10 -106.66 37.07 32.33
CA GLU A 10 -107.53 35.95 31.94
C GLU A 10 -108.14 36.07 30.55
N GLU A 11 -108.55 37.27 30.16
CA GLU A 11 -109.24 37.53 28.90
C GLU A 11 -108.30 37.42 27.69
N LEU A 12 -107.13 38.08 27.73
CA LEU A 12 -106.15 38.03 26.64
C LEU A 12 -105.47 36.67 26.55
N TYR A 13 -105.23 35.99 27.69
CA TYR A 13 -104.69 34.64 27.69
C TYR A 13 -105.61 33.64 26.97
N GLY A 14 -106.93 33.76 27.13
CA GLY A 14 -107.91 32.92 26.42
C GLY A 14 -107.78 33.05 24.89
N GLN A 15 -107.77 34.28 24.38
CA GLN A 15 -107.62 34.55 22.94
C GLN A 15 -106.27 34.07 22.38
N VAL A 16 -105.21 34.24 23.17
CA VAL A 16 -103.85 33.82 22.79
C VAL A 16 -103.76 32.29 22.80
N LYS A 17 -104.33 31.61 23.79
CA LYS A 17 -104.35 30.14 23.88
C LYS A 17 -105.09 29.50 22.71
N ASP A 18 -106.26 30.03 22.34
CA ASP A 18 -107.07 29.51 21.22
C ASP A 18 -106.34 29.66 19.87
N LYS A 19 -105.62 30.77 19.66
CA LYS A 19 -104.82 30.98 18.45
C LYS A 19 -103.52 30.18 18.43
N LEU A 20 -102.96 29.86 19.59
CA LEU A 20 -101.69 29.14 19.67
C LEU A 20 -101.81 27.64 19.37
N GLY A 21 -102.98 27.04 19.64
CA GLY A 21 -103.18 25.60 19.47
C GLY A 21 -102.12 24.79 20.22
N ASP A 22 -101.44 23.89 19.50
CA ASP A 22 -100.38 23.01 20.04
C ASP A 22 -98.99 23.67 20.14
N THR A 23 -98.88 24.94 19.78
CA THR A 23 -97.58 25.65 19.76
C THR A 23 -97.07 25.84 21.19
N LYS A 24 -95.90 25.28 21.50
CA LYS A 24 -95.27 25.44 22.82
C LYS A 24 -94.57 26.80 22.92
N ILE A 25 -95.01 27.66 23.83
CA ILE A 25 -94.28 28.86 24.25
C ILE A 25 -93.36 28.49 25.40
N MET A 26 -92.08 28.83 25.26
CA MET A 26 -91.12 28.79 26.36
C MET A 26 -90.91 30.21 26.87
N LYS A 27 -90.79 30.34 28.20
CA LYS A 27 -90.32 31.58 28.80
C LYS A 27 -88.82 31.66 28.54
N ASP A 28 -88.33 32.77 28.01
CA ASP A 28 -86.90 33.00 27.90
C ASP A 28 -86.37 33.37 29.29
N ASP A 29 -86.00 32.36 30.07
CA ASP A 29 -85.39 32.53 31.40
C ASP A 29 -83.86 32.83 31.29
N GLY A 30 -83.37 33.25 30.12
CA GLY A 30 -81.95 33.51 29.84
C GLY A 30 -81.11 32.25 29.63
N ASN A 31 -81.72 31.07 29.78
CA ASN A 31 -81.06 29.77 29.66
C ASN A 31 -81.32 29.08 28.31
N PHE A 32 -82.03 29.74 27.38
CA PHE A 32 -82.33 29.22 26.06
C PHE A 32 -81.19 29.52 25.07
N ILE A 33 -80.63 28.48 24.44
CA ILE A 33 -79.60 28.64 23.41
C ILE A 33 -80.24 28.46 22.03
N PRO A 34 -80.23 29.49 21.16
CA PRO A 34 -80.72 29.35 19.79
C PRO A 34 -79.94 28.29 19.02
N LYS A 35 -80.64 27.49 18.21
CA LYS A 35 -80.02 26.44 17.38
C LYS A 35 -78.87 26.98 16.51
N SER A 36 -78.99 28.20 15.97
CA SER A 36 -77.92 28.84 15.19
C SER A 36 -76.62 29.04 15.98
N ARG A 37 -76.71 29.39 17.28
CA ARG A 37 -75.54 29.52 18.16
C ARG A 37 -74.91 28.16 18.42
N PHE A 38 -75.73 27.13 18.65
CA PHE A 38 -75.25 25.76 18.83
C PHE A 38 -74.54 25.26 17.57
N ASP A 39 -75.15 25.42 16.40
CA ASP A 39 -74.59 25.01 15.12
C ASP A 39 -73.28 25.76 14.83
N GLN A 40 -73.21 27.08 15.08
CA GLN A 40 -71.99 27.88 14.94
C GLN A 40 -70.85 27.37 15.82
N VAL A 41 -71.12 27.13 17.11
CA VAL A 41 -70.09 26.63 18.04
C VAL A 41 -69.65 25.22 17.65
N ASN A 42 -70.56 24.38 17.17
CA ASN A 42 -70.23 23.03 16.72
C ASN A 42 -69.36 23.03 15.45
N GLU A 43 -69.65 23.92 14.48
CA GLU A 43 -68.81 24.16 13.30
C GLU A 43 -67.40 24.64 13.71
N GLN A 44 -67.31 25.64 14.59
CA GLN A 44 -66.03 26.13 15.12
C GLN A 44 -65.23 25.03 15.82
N LYS A 45 -65.91 24.16 16.60
CA LYS A 45 -65.26 23.03 17.27
C LYS A 45 -64.69 22.04 16.26
N LYS A 46 -65.41 21.72 15.18
CA LYS A 46 -64.90 20.84 14.11
C LYS A 46 -63.67 21.44 13.44
N GLU A 47 -63.68 22.74 13.18
CA GLU A 47 -62.56 23.43 12.55
C GLU A 47 -61.32 23.47 13.46
N LEU A 48 -61.50 23.83 14.74
CA LEU A 48 -60.42 23.78 15.72
C LEU A 48 -59.88 22.35 15.88
N GLN A 49 -60.74 21.34 15.83
CA GLN A 49 -60.29 19.94 15.89
C GLN A 49 -59.39 19.59 14.70
N LYS A 50 -59.74 20.01 13.48
CA LYS A 50 -58.87 19.82 12.30
C LYS A 50 -57.51 20.50 12.48
N GLN A 51 -57.50 21.76 12.93
CA GLN A 51 -56.26 22.49 13.17
C GLN A 51 -55.39 21.81 14.23
N VAL A 52 -55.99 21.26 15.29
CA VAL A 52 -55.26 20.49 16.31
C VAL A 52 -54.64 19.22 15.71
N ASP A 53 -55.34 18.52 14.83
CA ASP A 53 -54.83 17.32 14.20
C ASP A 53 -53.71 17.64 13.19
N GLU A 54 -53.85 18.72 12.41
CA GLU A 54 -52.77 19.25 11.55
C GLU A 54 -51.53 19.67 12.36
N LEU A 55 -51.72 20.33 13.51
CA LEU A 55 -50.61 20.72 14.38
C LEU A 55 -49.87 19.50 14.95
N LYS A 56 -50.57 18.41 15.28
CA LYS A 56 -49.93 17.16 15.71
C LYS A 56 -49.10 16.54 14.59
N ASP A 57 -49.63 16.53 13.37
CA ASP A 57 -48.90 16.04 12.19
C ASP A 57 -47.65 16.89 11.91
N ILE A 58 -47.74 18.20 12.08
CA ILE A 58 -46.57 19.09 11.95
C ILE A 58 -45.56 18.82 13.05
N SER A 59 -46.00 18.66 14.31
CA SER A 59 -45.13 18.37 15.46
C SER A 59 -44.32 17.09 15.23
N THR A 60 -44.97 16.01 14.79
CA THR A 60 -44.30 14.73 14.52
C THR A 60 -43.29 14.84 13.38
N LYS A 61 -43.62 15.56 12.30
CA LYS A 61 -42.67 15.84 11.21
C LYS A 61 -41.48 16.67 11.67
N TYR A 62 -41.70 17.65 12.53
CA TYR A 62 -40.63 18.49 13.08
C TYR A 62 -39.65 17.67 13.93
N GLU A 63 -40.15 16.79 14.80
CA GLU A 63 -39.31 15.87 15.58
C GLU A 63 -38.50 14.93 14.68
N ALA A 64 -39.11 14.38 13.63
CA ALA A 64 -38.41 13.55 12.66
C ALA A 64 -37.27 14.34 11.97
N LEU A 65 -37.54 15.58 11.55
CA LEU A 65 -36.55 16.44 10.91
C LEU A 65 -35.40 16.78 11.86
N GLN A 66 -35.69 17.03 13.14
CA GLN A 66 -34.65 17.26 14.16
C GLN A 66 -33.74 16.04 14.31
N ASN A 67 -34.32 14.83 14.35
CA ASN A 67 -33.54 13.60 14.42
C ASN A 67 -32.61 13.45 13.20
N ASP A 68 -33.09 13.75 12.00
CA ASP A 68 -32.25 13.66 10.80
C ASP A 68 -31.13 14.73 10.79
N ILE A 69 -31.42 15.95 11.27
CA ILE A 69 -30.40 16.99 11.46
C ILE A 69 -29.31 16.52 12.43
N THR A 70 -29.66 15.84 13.53
CA THR A 70 -28.66 15.30 14.47
C THR A 70 -27.78 14.24 13.81
N LYS A 71 -28.37 13.30 13.06
CA LYS A 71 -27.61 12.28 12.32
C LYS A 71 -26.65 12.90 11.31
N TRP A 72 -27.10 13.91 10.56
CA TRP A 72 -26.25 14.60 9.58
C TRP A 72 -25.11 15.36 10.23
N LYS A 73 -25.33 15.96 11.41
CA LYS A 73 -24.25 16.57 12.19
C LYS A 73 -23.21 15.54 12.62
N ASP A 74 -23.64 14.42 13.19
CA ASP A 74 -22.73 13.36 13.64
C ASP A 74 -21.91 12.78 12.46
N GLN A 75 -22.52 12.68 11.28
CA GLN A 75 -21.82 12.28 10.05
C GLN A 75 -20.82 13.34 9.60
N ALA A 76 -21.19 14.63 9.62
CA ALA A 76 -20.32 15.72 9.24
C ALA A 76 -19.09 15.82 10.17
N GLU A 77 -19.24 15.54 11.46
CA GLU A 77 -18.13 15.51 12.43
C GLU A 77 -17.11 14.39 12.17
N GLN A 78 -17.52 13.31 11.49
CA GLN A 78 -16.62 12.21 11.13
C GLN A 78 -15.77 12.51 9.89
N VAL A 79 -16.22 13.43 9.03
CA VAL A 79 -15.55 13.76 7.76
C VAL A 79 -14.08 14.21 7.94
N PRO A 80 -13.73 15.10 8.90
CA PRO A 80 -12.35 15.52 9.10
C PRO A 80 -11.42 14.37 9.49
N ALA A 81 -11.88 13.46 10.36
CA ALA A 81 -11.09 12.31 10.80
C ALA A 81 -10.85 11.32 9.65
N LEU A 82 -11.87 11.08 8.82
CA LEU A 82 -11.74 10.24 7.62
C LEU A 82 -10.79 10.87 6.60
N LYS A 83 -10.87 12.19 6.40
CA LYS A 83 -9.97 12.92 5.50
C LYS A 83 -8.51 12.80 5.95
N LYS A 84 -8.23 12.97 7.25
CA LYS A 84 -6.88 12.81 7.78
C LYS A 84 -6.32 11.41 7.56
N LYS A 85 -7.13 10.37 7.77
CA LYS A 85 -6.73 8.98 7.48
C LYS A 85 -6.43 8.76 6.01
N MET A 86 -7.20 9.39 5.11
CA MET A 86 -6.97 9.31 3.66
C MET A 86 -5.63 9.94 3.27
N GLU A 87 -5.32 11.12 3.82
CA GLU A 87 -4.03 11.80 3.59
C GLU A 87 -2.84 10.96 4.13
N GLU A 88 -2.99 10.32 5.30
CA GLU A 88 -1.98 9.40 5.85
C GLU A 88 -1.77 8.17 4.96
N TRP A 89 -2.84 7.54 4.48
CA TRP A 89 -2.75 6.39 3.57
C TRP A 89 -2.14 6.76 2.22
N GLU A 90 -2.46 7.94 1.68
CA GLU A 90 -1.86 8.43 0.44
C GLU A 90 -0.34 8.61 0.62
N SER A 91 0.09 9.22 1.73
CA SER A 91 1.52 9.35 2.05
C SER A 91 2.22 8.00 2.19
N GLN A 92 1.58 7.03 2.88
CA GLN A 92 2.13 5.67 3.00
C GLN A 92 2.22 4.95 1.65
N SER A 93 1.22 5.14 0.78
CA SER A 93 1.23 4.56 -0.57
C SER A 93 2.40 5.09 -1.40
N ILE A 94 2.67 6.40 -1.33
CA ILE A 94 3.79 7.04 -2.04
C ILE A 94 5.15 6.52 -1.52
N ASP A 95 5.30 6.38 -0.20
CA ASP A 95 6.53 5.83 0.40
C ASP A 95 6.78 4.39 -0.03
N LEU A 96 5.75 3.53 0.00
CA LEU A 96 5.85 2.15 -0.47
C LEU A 96 6.20 2.06 -1.96
N GLN A 97 5.59 2.91 -2.79
CA GLN A 97 5.88 2.95 -4.22
C GLN A 97 7.34 3.38 -4.50
N THR A 98 7.84 4.35 -3.72
CA THR A 98 9.24 4.81 -3.81
C THR A 98 10.21 3.68 -3.42
N LYS A 99 9.96 2.99 -2.30
CA LYS A 99 10.77 1.85 -1.84
C LYS A 99 10.78 0.70 -2.85
N LEU A 100 9.64 0.41 -3.47
CA LEU A 100 9.54 -0.64 -4.49
C LEU A 100 10.38 -0.30 -5.73
N SER A 101 10.32 0.96 -6.17
CA SER A 101 11.13 1.45 -7.30
C SER A 101 12.63 1.34 -7.01
N GLU A 102 13.04 1.73 -5.81
CA GLU A 102 14.45 1.65 -5.41
C GLU A 102 14.94 0.21 -5.26
N ALA A 103 14.13 -0.69 -4.69
CA ALA A 103 14.44 -2.11 -4.61
C ALA A 103 14.61 -2.74 -6.00
N ASN A 104 13.73 -2.41 -6.96
CA ASN A 104 13.85 -2.90 -8.34
C ASN A 104 15.15 -2.43 -9.00
N LYS A 105 15.53 -1.17 -8.81
CA LYS A 105 16.80 -0.64 -9.32
C LYS A 105 18.01 -1.35 -8.69
N GLN A 106 17.94 -1.71 -7.41
CA GLN A 106 18.99 -2.49 -6.75
C GLN A 106 19.08 -3.90 -7.33
N ILE A 107 17.94 -4.57 -7.57
CA ILE A 107 17.89 -5.90 -8.19
C ILE A 107 18.54 -5.88 -9.57
N GLU A 108 18.21 -4.90 -10.41
CA GLU A 108 18.87 -4.72 -11.72
C GLU A 108 20.38 -4.52 -11.58
N GLY A 109 20.81 -3.73 -10.60
CA GLY A 109 22.22 -3.52 -10.29
C GLY A 109 22.94 -4.79 -9.82
N PHE A 110 22.28 -5.64 -9.04
CA PHE A 110 22.83 -6.93 -8.62
C PHE A 110 22.90 -7.93 -9.78
N ALA A 111 21.88 -7.99 -10.63
CA ALA A 111 21.88 -8.87 -11.81
C ALA A 111 23.03 -8.53 -12.77
N ALA A 112 23.29 -7.24 -13.01
CA ALA A 112 24.42 -6.80 -13.84
C ALA A 112 25.78 -7.22 -13.23
N LYS A 113 25.95 -7.06 -11.91
CA LYS A 113 27.17 -7.49 -11.20
C LYS A 113 27.32 -9.00 -11.21
N GLU A 114 26.23 -9.75 -11.07
CA GLU A 114 26.25 -11.21 -11.12
C GLU A 114 26.76 -11.70 -12.48
N GLN A 115 26.26 -11.14 -13.59
CA GLN A 115 26.77 -11.46 -14.93
C GLN A 115 28.26 -11.14 -15.08
N GLU A 116 28.72 -10.00 -14.54
CA GLU A 116 30.13 -9.63 -14.54
C GLU A 116 30.99 -10.64 -13.76
N TYR A 117 30.54 -11.04 -12.57
CA TYR A 117 31.26 -12.03 -11.76
C TYR A 117 31.28 -13.42 -12.40
N GLN A 118 30.16 -13.87 -12.96
CA GLN A 118 30.08 -15.14 -13.68
C GLN A 118 31.05 -15.15 -14.87
N THR A 119 31.11 -14.06 -15.63
CA THR A 119 32.06 -13.92 -16.76
C THR A 119 33.51 -13.99 -16.28
N LYS A 120 33.87 -13.22 -15.25
CA LYS A 120 35.23 -13.23 -14.68
C LYS A 120 35.62 -14.59 -14.11
N LEU A 121 34.70 -15.29 -13.46
CA LEU A 121 34.94 -16.61 -12.89
C LEU A 121 35.18 -17.63 -14.01
N ARG A 122 34.32 -17.64 -15.04
CA ARG A 122 34.47 -18.47 -16.22
C ARG A 122 35.80 -18.21 -16.91
N ASP A 123 36.14 -16.94 -17.17
CA ASP A 123 37.40 -16.55 -17.80
C ASP A 123 38.62 -17.01 -17.01
N THR A 124 38.57 -16.88 -15.69
CA THR A 124 39.65 -17.31 -14.79
C THR A 124 39.83 -18.83 -14.84
N GLN A 125 38.72 -19.58 -14.78
CA GLN A 125 38.74 -21.04 -14.86
C GLN A 125 39.28 -21.54 -16.21
N ILE A 126 38.83 -20.92 -17.31
CA ILE A 126 39.33 -21.22 -18.66
C ILE A 126 40.82 -20.91 -18.77
N ASN A 127 41.26 -19.73 -18.33
CA ASN A 127 42.68 -19.34 -18.34
C ASN A 127 43.54 -20.35 -17.58
N SER A 128 43.18 -20.69 -16.35
CA SER A 128 43.94 -21.64 -15.54
C SER A 128 43.98 -23.04 -16.16
N ALA A 129 42.89 -23.48 -16.80
CA ALA A 129 42.84 -24.77 -17.50
C ALA A 129 43.74 -24.77 -18.74
N ILE A 130 43.72 -23.69 -19.54
CA ILE A 130 44.60 -23.51 -20.70
C ILE A 130 46.06 -23.49 -20.24
N GLU A 131 46.42 -22.69 -19.24
CA GLU A 131 47.78 -22.62 -18.70
C GLU A 131 48.26 -24.00 -18.24
N LYS A 132 47.41 -24.74 -17.53
CA LYS A 132 47.71 -26.11 -17.07
C LYS A 132 47.96 -27.06 -18.23
N GLU A 133 47.21 -26.93 -19.32
CA GLU A 133 47.43 -27.75 -20.51
C GLU A 133 48.71 -27.33 -21.24
N LEU A 134 48.93 -26.04 -21.48
CA LEU A 134 50.15 -25.53 -22.13
C LEU A 134 51.44 -25.95 -21.39
N MET A 135 51.40 -26.02 -20.05
CA MET A 135 52.53 -26.50 -19.24
C MET A 135 52.92 -27.96 -19.56
N LYS A 136 51.99 -28.79 -20.04
CA LYS A 136 52.26 -30.18 -20.43
C LYS A 136 52.96 -30.30 -21.80
N HIS A 137 52.91 -29.25 -22.63
CA HIS A 137 53.25 -29.33 -24.07
C HIS A 137 54.49 -28.51 -24.48
N SER A 138 55.40 -28.19 -23.56
CA SER A 138 56.68 -27.47 -23.83
C SER A 138 56.51 -26.28 -24.79
N VAL A 139 55.83 -25.24 -24.31
CA VAL A 139 55.50 -24.04 -25.08
C VAL A 139 56.51 -22.93 -24.84
N LYS A 140 57.11 -22.38 -25.90
CA LYS A 140 58.15 -21.34 -25.80
C LYS A 140 57.62 -20.00 -25.27
N TYR A 141 56.39 -19.64 -25.65
CA TYR A 141 55.74 -18.39 -25.25
C TYR A 141 54.27 -18.62 -24.83
N PRO A 142 54.02 -19.13 -23.62
CA PRO A 142 52.68 -19.49 -23.15
C PRO A 142 51.66 -18.35 -23.28
N ASP A 143 52.06 -17.11 -22.95
CA ASP A 143 51.19 -15.93 -23.02
C ASP A 143 50.72 -15.62 -24.46
N LEU A 144 51.58 -15.82 -25.46
CA LEU A 144 51.23 -15.60 -26.86
C LEU A 144 50.23 -16.64 -27.36
N ILE A 145 50.28 -17.86 -26.81
CA ILE A 145 49.37 -18.95 -27.17
C ILE A 145 48.04 -18.82 -26.44
N LEU A 146 48.04 -18.33 -25.20
CA LEU A 146 46.82 -18.11 -24.41
C LEU A 146 45.81 -17.22 -25.14
N GLY A 147 46.29 -16.18 -25.84
CA GLY A 147 45.46 -15.30 -26.68
C GLY A 147 44.96 -15.91 -28.00
N LYS A 148 45.34 -17.15 -28.33
CA LYS A 148 44.91 -17.86 -29.57
C LYS A 148 43.75 -18.82 -29.34
N PHE A 149 43.40 -19.10 -28.08
CA PHE A 149 42.24 -19.92 -27.77
C PHE A 149 40.95 -19.15 -27.93
N ASP A 150 39.98 -19.79 -28.58
CA ASP A 150 38.61 -19.35 -28.69
C ASP A 150 37.84 -19.77 -27.43
N ARG A 151 37.75 -18.85 -26.47
CA ARG A 151 37.15 -19.07 -25.15
C ARG A 151 35.66 -19.38 -25.23
N GLU A 152 34.98 -18.91 -26.27
CA GLU A 152 33.54 -19.13 -26.43
C GLU A 152 33.24 -20.61 -26.72
N LYS A 153 34.16 -21.29 -27.41
CA LYS A 153 34.10 -22.73 -27.71
C LYS A 153 34.63 -23.63 -26.60
N ILE A 154 35.02 -23.06 -25.46
CA ILE A 154 35.48 -23.81 -24.29
C ILE A 154 34.34 -23.92 -23.29
N GLU A 155 33.99 -25.16 -22.96
CA GLU A 155 32.90 -25.52 -22.05
C GLU A 155 33.44 -25.97 -20.70
N ILE A 156 32.80 -25.50 -19.63
CA ILE A 156 33.08 -25.94 -18.25
C ILE A 156 31.91 -26.83 -17.83
N ALA A 157 32.17 -28.10 -17.57
CA ALA A 157 31.18 -29.04 -17.08
C ALA A 157 30.89 -28.84 -15.58
N GLU A 158 29.78 -29.37 -15.11
CA GLU A 158 29.31 -29.23 -13.71
C GLU A 158 30.30 -29.80 -12.67
N ASP A 159 31.14 -30.75 -13.07
CA ASP A 159 32.20 -31.34 -12.26
C ASP A 159 33.48 -30.49 -12.22
N GLY A 160 33.50 -29.34 -12.90
CA GLY A 160 34.66 -28.46 -13.05
C GLY A 160 35.62 -28.88 -14.16
N THR A 161 35.30 -29.92 -14.94
CA THR A 161 36.11 -30.34 -16.08
C THR A 161 35.95 -29.37 -17.25
N VAL A 162 37.06 -28.92 -17.83
CA VAL A 162 37.07 -28.01 -18.99
C VAL A 162 37.30 -28.78 -20.29
N LYS A 163 36.41 -28.63 -21.28
CA LYS A 163 36.43 -29.34 -22.58
C LYS A 163 36.77 -28.39 -23.73
N GLY A 164 37.27 -28.94 -24.84
CA GLY A 164 37.58 -28.19 -26.06
C GLY A 164 39.00 -27.59 -26.12
N ILE A 165 39.71 -27.53 -24.99
CA ILE A 165 41.11 -27.05 -24.94
C ILE A 165 42.02 -27.93 -25.79
N ASP A 166 41.92 -29.26 -25.68
CA ASP A 166 42.80 -30.19 -26.41
C ASP A 166 42.64 -30.08 -27.94
N GLU A 167 41.40 -29.94 -28.42
CA GLU A 167 41.10 -29.81 -29.85
C GLU A 167 41.68 -28.52 -30.41
N GLN A 168 41.44 -27.40 -29.72
CA GLN A 168 42.00 -26.10 -30.13
C GLN A 168 43.53 -26.10 -30.04
N LEU A 169 44.11 -26.71 -29.00
CA LEU A 169 45.55 -26.80 -28.84
C LEU A 169 46.20 -27.59 -29.98
N ASN A 170 45.59 -28.67 -30.45
CA ASN A 170 46.10 -29.43 -31.59
C ASN A 170 46.08 -28.61 -32.88
N GLN A 171 45.00 -27.87 -33.15
CA GLN A 171 44.93 -26.95 -34.30
C GLN A 171 45.99 -25.84 -34.21
N ILE A 172 46.19 -25.27 -33.02
CA ILE A 172 47.22 -24.25 -32.76
C ILE A 172 48.61 -24.84 -32.99
N LYS A 173 48.89 -26.05 -32.52
CA LYS A 173 50.17 -26.73 -32.75
C LYS A 173 50.46 -26.95 -34.22
N GLU A 174 49.45 -27.34 -35.00
CA GLU A 174 49.61 -27.54 -36.45
C GLU A 174 49.94 -26.24 -37.18
N ASN A 175 49.25 -25.16 -36.82
CA ASN A 175 49.42 -23.84 -37.43
C ASN A 175 50.68 -23.10 -36.95
N TYR A 176 51.14 -23.39 -35.73
CA TYR A 176 52.21 -22.65 -35.06
C TYR A 176 53.30 -23.57 -34.50
N LYS A 177 53.72 -24.58 -35.26
CA LYS A 177 54.71 -25.59 -34.84
C LYS A 177 55.97 -25.00 -34.22
N GLU A 178 56.44 -23.86 -34.71
CA GLU A 178 57.65 -23.20 -34.22
C GLU A 178 57.54 -22.71 -32.76
N LEU A 179 56.33 -22.45 -32.26
CA LEU A 179 56.08 -22.01 -30.89
C LEU A 179 56.14 -23.18 -29.89
N PHE A 180 56.18 -24.42 -30.37
CA PHE A 180 56.25 -25.65 -29.58
C PHE A 180 57.60 -26.33 -29.75
N GLY A 181 58.11 -26.95 -28.69
CA GLY A 181 59.35 -27.71 -28.72
C GLY A 181 60.21 -27.51 -27.47
N GLU A 182 61.26 -28.30 -27.35
CA GLU A 182 62.12 -28.30 -26.17
C GLU A 182 62.71 -26.90 -25.91
N ILE A 183 62.31 -26.32 -24.79
CA ILE A 183 62.97 -25.14 -24.25
C ILE A 183 64.28 -25.64 -23.65
N LYS A 184 65.39 -25.43 -24.36
CA LYS A 184 66.72 -25.63 -23.79
C LYS A 184 66.95 -24.55 -22.73
N MET A 185 66.65 -24.88 -21.49
CA MET A 185 67.06 -24.09 -20.33
C MET A 185 68.60 -24.09 -20.26
N THR A 186 69.27 -23.08 -20.81
CA THR A 186 70.66 -22.77 -20.44
C THR A 186 70.64 -22.04 -19.10
N GLY A 187 70.33 -22.78 -18.03
CA GLY A 187 70.36 -22.28 -16.67
C GLY A 187 71.74 -22.48 -16.05
N GLY A 188 72.47 -21.40 -15.81
CA GLY A 188 73.55 -21.43 -14.83
C GLY A 188 72.96 -21.85 -13.47
N SER A 189 73.60 -22.80 -12.80
CA SER A 189 73.17 -23.25 -11.46
C SER A 189 73.05 -22.06 -10.50
N PRO A 190 72.03 -22.02 -9.63
CA PRO A 190 71.93 -21.00 -8.61
C PRO A 190 73.12 -21.11 -7.67
N ASN A 191 73.88 -20.01 -7.54
CA ASN A 191 74.96 -19.88 -6.57
C ASN A 191 74.41 -20.01 -5.14
N PRO A 192 74.85 -20.98 -4.32
CA PRO A 192 74.37 -21.20 -2.95
C PRO A 192 75.01 -20.20 -1.97
N GLY A 193 74.93 -18.90 -2.28
CA GLY A 193 75.62 -17.83 -1.56
C GLY A 193 74.78 -16.57 -1.31
N GLY A 194 73.45 -16.71 -1.28
CA GLY A 194 72.53 -15.63 -0.90
C GLY A 194 71.98 -15.86 0.50
N GLY A 195 72.24 -14.91 1.41
CA GLY A 195 71.89 -14.99 2.82
C GLY A 195 70.45 -15.39 3.12
N ASN A 196 70.30 -16.14 4.21
CA ASN A 196 69.05 -16.59 4.80
C ASN A 196 68.06 -15.42 4.93
N PRO A 197 66.91 -15.40 4.23
CA PRO A 197 65.87 -14.44 4.54
C PRO A 197 65.34 -14.78 5.94
N THR A 198 65.43 -13.83 6.86
CA THR A 198 64.77 -13.94 8.16
C THR A 198 63.30 -14.27 7.94
N PRO A 199 62.72 -15.25 8.68
CA PRO A 199 61.32 -15.58 8.54
C PRO A 199 60.48 -14.34 8.84
N LYS A 200 59.76 -13.80 7.85
CA LYS A 200 58.67 -12.87 8.10
C LYS A 200 57.65 -13.61 8.97
N ALA A 201 57.26 -13.01 10.10
CA ALA A 201 56.33 -13.60 11.04
C ALA A 201 55.06 -14.07 10.31
N ASP A 202 54.64 -15.30 10.58
CA ASP A 202 53.45 -15.93 10.00
C ASP A 202 52.19 -15.15 10.45
N PRO A 203 51.47 -14.47 9.54
CA PRO A 203 50.30 -13.67 9.90
C PRO A 203 49.17 -14.51 10.52
N SER A 204 49.14 -15.82 10.25
CA SER A 204 48.13 -16.74 10.79
C SER A 204 48.35 -17.11 12.26
N LYS A 205 49.48 -16.70 12.85
CA LYS A 205 49.83 -16.97 14.25
C LYS A 205 49.88 -15.70 15.12
N MET A 206 49.60 -14.53 14.56
CA MET A 206 49.53 -13.27 15.29
C MET A 206 48.13 -13.02 15.82
N SER A 207 48.02 -12.36 16.97
CA SER A 207 46.74 -11.81 17.42
C SER A 207 46.34 -10.58 16.58
N ASP A 208 45.06 -10.27 16.50
CA ASP A 208 44.53 -9.12 15.75
C ASP A 208 45.22 -7.79 16.12
N ALA A 209 45.56 -7.62 17.39
CA ALA A 209 46.26 -6.44 17.89
C ALA A 209 47.71 -6.33 17.39
N GLU A 210 48.37 -7.47 17.16
CA GLU A 210 49.74 -7.51 16.64
C GLU A 210 49.75 -7.34 15.11
N TRP A 211 48.75 -7.89 14.41
CA TRP A 211 48.56 -7.71 12.98
C TRP A 211 48.33 -6.23 12.62
N LEU A 212 47.50 -5.54 13.41
CA LEU A 212 47.21 -4.12 13.21
C LEU A 212 48.46 -3.24 13.41
N LYS A 213 49.29 -3.54 14.42
CA LYS A 213 50.55 -2.83 14.67
C LYS A 213 51.56 -3.04 13.53
N MET A 214 51.65 -4.26 12.99
CA MET A 214 52.51 -4.56 11.85
C MET A 214 52.11 -3.75 10.62
N ARG A 215 50.83 -3.78 10.24
CA ARG A 215 50.27 -2.99 9.12
C ARG A 215 50.50 -1.48 9.28
N MET A 216 50.35 -0.96 10.49
CA MET A 216 50.58 0.47 10.77
C MET A 216 52.06 0.86 10.71
N SER A 217 52.98 -0.08 10.97
CA SER A 217 54.42 0.16 10.88
C SER A 217 54.96 0.15 9.45
N GLU A 218 54.29 -0.54 8.52
CA GLU A 218 54.68 -0.63 7.10
C GLU A 218 54.20 0.58 6.25
N GLN A 219 53.34 1.45 6.80
CA GLN A 219 52.86 2.66 6.11
C GLN A 219 53.64 3.95 6.44
N LYS A 220 54.80 3.85 7.10
CA LYS A 220 55.74 4.95 7.31
C LYS A 220 57.00 4.76 6.47
#